data_AF-A0A0C3G6J0-F1
#
_entry.id   AF-A0A0C3G6J0-F1
#
_cell.length_a   1.000
_cell.length_b   1.000
_cell.length_c   1.000
_cell.angle_alpha   90.00
_cell.angle_beta   90.00
_cell.angle_gamma   90.00
#
_symmetry.space_group_name_H-M   'P 1'
#
loop_
_entity.id
_entity.type
_entity.pdbx_description
1 polymer ?
#
loop_
_entity_poly.entity_id
_entity_poly.type
_entity_poly.pdbx_seq_one_letter_code
_entity_poly.pdbx_strand_id
1 'polypeptide(L)'
;MCELLWTDPQEAPGRGPSKRGVGIAFGPDVTRRWCALNGVTGIIRSHEVRQDGYAIEHDGLCTTVFSAPNYVDQAANKGAFIRIDSSGTQQYTQFDAKPHPPMKPMAYAAGGLQSLLM
;
A
#
# COMPACT_ATOMS: atom_id res chain seq x y z
N MET A 1 -2.81 15.02 -10.56
CA MET A 1 -2.36 14.82 -9.16
C MET A 1 -3.18 13.77 -8.41
N CYS A 2 -4.52 13.72 -8.58
CA CYS A 2 -5.38 12.73 -7.90
C CYS A 2 -4.93 11.26 -8.04
N GLU A 3 -4.65 10.82 -9.27
CA GLU A 3 -4.31 9.40 -9.53
C GLU A 3 -3.02 8.92 -8.85
N LEU A 4 -2.06 9.83 -8.63
CA LEU A 4 -0.82 9.49 -7.94
C LEU A 4 -1.06 9.11 -6.47
N LEU A 5 -2.14 9.65 -5.88
CA LEU A 5 -2.46 9.48 -4.46
C LEU A 5 -3.48 8.36 -4.20
N TRP A 6 -4.35 8.06 -5.17
CA TRP A 6 -5.58 7.29 -4.93
C TRP A 6 -5.77 6.05 -5.81
N THR A 7 -4.89 5.78 -6.78
CA THR A 7 -5.02 4.59 -7.61
C THR A 7 -4.50 3.35 -6.91
N ASP A 8 -5.05 2.16 -7.21
CA ASP A 8 -4.61 0.88 -6.65
C ASP A 8 -4.35 -0.16 -7.74
N PRO A 9 -3.40 -1.10 -7.53
CA PRO A 9 -3.22 -2.22 -8.44
C PRO A 9 -4.45 -3.15 -8.45
N GLN A 10 -4.66 -3.83 -9.57
CA GLN A 10 -5.62 -4.93 -9.69
C GLN A 10 -5.00 -6.12 -10.43
N GLU A 11 -5.47 -7.33 -10.15
CA GLU A 11 -4.93 -8.54 -10.79
C GLU A 11 -5.25 -8.60 -12.29
N ALA A 12 -6.45 -8.16 -12.68
CA ALA A 12 -6.89 -8.21 -14.07
C ALA A 12 -6.17 -7.15 -14.94
N PRO A 13 -5.85 -7.45 -16.21
CA PRO A 13 -5.32 -6.46 -17.14
C PRO A 13 -6.26 -5.27 -17.38
N GLY A 14 -5.69 -4.14 -17.81
CA GLY A 14 -6.39 -2.93 -18.18
C GLY A 14 -6.56 -1.94 -17.02
N ARG A 15 -7.61 -1.13 -17.10
CA ARG A 15 -8.01 -0.19 -16.05
C ARG A 15 -9.43 -0.50 -15.62
N GLY A 16 -9.70 -0.33 -14.33
CA GLY A 16 -11.02 -0.56 -13.74
C GLY A 16 -11.45 0.61 -12.85
N PRO A 17 -12.72 0.61 -12.41
CA PRO A 17 -13.18 1.55 -11.40
C PRO A 17 -12.43 1.33 -10.08
N SER A 18 -12.05 2.42 -9.41
CA SER A 18 -11.46 2.34 -8.08
C SER A 18 -12.51 1.87 -7.06
N LYS A 19 -12.11 0.95 -6.16
CA LYS A 19 -12.92 0.53 -5.01
C LYS A 19 -13.18 1.66 -4.01
N ARG A 20 -12.44 2.77 -4.13
CA ARG A 20 -12.51 3.94 -3.23
C ARG A 20 -13.47 5.02 -3.73
N GLY A 21 -14.03 4.87 -4.93
CA GLY A 21 -14.83 5.93 -5.58
C GLY A 21 -14.01 7.12 -6.07
N VAL A 22 -12.68 7.09 -5.94
CA VAL A 22 -11.73 8.10 -6.42
C VAL A 22 -10.46 7.42 -6.94
N GLY A 23 -9.89 7.95 -8.02
CA GLY A 23 -8.81 7.28 -8.75
C GLY A 23 -9.31 6.17 -9.67
N ILE A 24 -8.41 5.26 -10.02
CA ILE A 24 -8.65 4.10 -10.90
C ILE A 24 -7.94 2.87 -10.34
N ALA A 25 -8.42 1.69 -10.70
CA ALA A 25 -7.66 0.46 -10.56
C ALA A 25 -6.82 0.22 -11.83
N PHE A 26 -5.59 -0.29 -11.71
CA PHE A 26 -4.70 -0.52 -12.85
C PHE A 26 -4.06 -1.91 -12.82
N GLY A 27 -4.02 -2.57 -13.98
CA GLY A 27 -3.53 -3.93 -14.13
C GLY A 27 -2.02 -4.06 -14.39
N PRO A 28 -1.53 -5.30 -14.51
CA PRO A 28 -0.12 -5.60 -14.78
C PRO A 28 0.37 -5.07 -16.13
N ASP A 29 -0.47 -5.05 -17.16
CA ASP A 29 -0.14 -4.50 -18.49
C ASP A 29 0.09 -2.99 -18.47
N VAL A 30 -0.68 -2.26 -17.66
CA VAL A 30 -0.51 -0.80 -17.46
C VAL A 30 0.83 -0.53 -16.78
N THR A 31 1.13 -1.28 -15.71
CA THR A 31 2.39 -1.16 -14.98
C THR A 31 3.59 -1.45 -15.87
N ARG A 32 3.54 -2.57 -16.62
CA ARG A 32 4.60 -2.99 -17.55
C ARG A 32 4.84 -1.94 -18.63
N ARG A 33 3.78 -1.43 -19.26
CA ARG A 33 3.88 -0.39 -20.30
C ARG A 33 4.49 0.89 -19.74
N TRP A 34 4.10 1.31 -18.54
CA TRP A 34 4.64 2.51 -17.92
C TRP A 34 6.12 2.34 -17.55
N CYS A 35 6.51 1.20 -16.97
CA CYS A 35 7.91 0.92 -16.62
C CYS A 35 8.80 0.91 -17.87
N ALA A 36 8.37 0.23 -18.95
CA ALA A 36 9.09 0.18 -20.21
C ALA A 36 9.24 1.56 -20.86
N LEU A 37 8.18 2.38 -20.85
CA LEU A 37 8.21 3.73 -21.41
C LEU A 37 9.20 4.65 -20.67
N ASN A 38 9.31 4.49 -19.35
CA ASN A 38 10.13 5.37 -18.50
C ASN A 38 11.52 4.80 -18.18
N GLY A 39 11.84 3.60 -18.67
CA GLY A 39 13.15 2.97 -18.42
C GLY A 39 13.38 2.62 -16.94
N VAL A 40 12.32 2.28 -16.20
CA VAL A 40 12.41 1.90 -14.78
C VAL A 40 12.10 0.43 -14.58
N THR A 41 12.58 -0.15 -13.48
CA THR A 41 12.46 -1.60 -13.19
C THR A 41 11.25 -1.97 -12.36
N GLY A 42 10.45 -0.99 -11.93
CA GLY A 42 9.24 -1.20 -11.15
C GLY A 42 8.80 0.07 -10.42
N ILE A 43 7.67 -0.02 -9.73
CA ILE A 43 7.13 1.01 -8.85
C ILE A 43 7.03 0.47 -7.43
N ILE A 44 7.35 1.32 -6.45
CA ILE A 44 7.09 1.06 -5.04
C ILE A 44 6.03 2.05 -4.60
N ARG A 45 4.98 1.53 -3.97
CA ARG A 45 3.82 2.30 -3.52
C ARG A 45 3.34 1.80 -2.17
N SER A 46 2.38 2.50 -1.56
CA SER A 46 1.84 2.15 -0.24
C SER A 46 0.31 2.09 -0.28
N HIS A 47 -0.38 2.97 0.46
CA HIS A 47 -1.83 3.18 0.43
C HIS A 47 -2.74 2.02 0.88
N GLU A 48 -2.40 0.77 0.60
CA GLU A 48 -3.16 -0.41 1.01
C GLU A 48 -2.47 -1.15 2.16
N VAL A 49 -3.25 -1.54 3.17
CA VAL A 49 -2.79 -2.44 4.23
C VAL A 49 -2.50 -3.80 3.60
N ARG A 50 -1.33 -4.38 3.92
CA ARG A 50 -0.96 -5.75 3.53
C ARG A 50 -0.65 -6.54 4.79
N GLN A 51 -1.11 -7.79 4.85
CA GLN A 51 -1.02 -8.62 6.06
C GLN A 51 0.42 -8.74 6.58
N ASP A 52 1.36 -8.94 5.66
CA ASP A 52 2.78 -9.08 5.95
C ASP A 52 3.55 -7.75 5.89
N GLY A 53 2.85 -6.63 5.79
CA GLY A 53 3.43 -5.29 5.64
C GLY A 53 3.90 -4.97 4.23
N TYR A 54 3.93 -5.93 3.30
CA TYR A 54 4.18 -5.68 1.89
C TYR A 54 3.52 -6.73 0.98
N ALA A 55 3.41 -6.43 -0.31
CA ALA A 55 3.02 -7.36 -1.37
C ALA A 55 3.78 -7.03 -2.65
N ILE A 56 4.22 -8.06 -3.37
CA ILE A 56 4.89 -7.95 -4.67
C ILE A 56 3.89 -8.41 -5.73
N GLU A 57 3.45 -7.48 -6.56
CA GLU A 57 2.37 -7.64 -7.53
C GLU A 57 2.87 -7.35 -8.95
N HIS A 58 2.05 -7.66 -9.95
CA HIS A 58 2.32 -7.37 -11.37
C HIS A 58 3.69 -7.87 -11.84
N ASP A 59 3.97 -9.15 -11.63
CA ASP A 59 5.23 -9.82 -12.03
C ASP A 59 6.49 -9.17 -11.42
N GLY A 60 6.36 -8.58 -10.21
CA GLY A 60 7.47 -7.91 -9.53
C GLY A 60 7.65 -6.43 -9.89
N LEU A 61 6.81 -5.89 -10.78
CA LEU A 61 6.90 -4.50 -11.22
C LEU A 61 6.11 -3.53 -10.34
N CYS A 62 5.23 -4.01 -9.46
CA CYS A 62 4.47 -3.17 -8.54
C CYS A 62 4.57 -3.72 -7.12
N THR A 63 5.31 -3.04 -6.26
CA THR A 63 5.45 -3.41 -4.85
C THR A 63 4.62 -2.47 -3.98
N THR A 64 3.74 -3.05 -3.17
CA THR A 64 3.04 -2.35 -2.09
C THR A 64 3.81 -2.53 -0.77
N VAL A 65 4.17 -1.46 -0.07
CA VAL A 65 4.78 -1.48 1.28
C VAL A 65 3.96 -0.64 2.26
N PHE A 66 3.75 -1.15 3.47
CA PHE A 66 2.92 -0.57 4.49
C PHE A 66 3.59 -0.66 5.87
N SER A 67 3.80 0.49 6.52
CA SER A 67 4.65 0.59 7.72
C SER A 67 3.89 0.85 9.02
N ALA A 68 2.56 0.68 9.04
CA ALA A 68 1.75 0.75 10.26
C ALA A 68 1.35 -0.67 10.71
N PRO A 69 2.13 -1.35 11.56
CA PRO A 69 1.77 -2.65 12.10
C PRO A 69 0.53 -2.53 13.00
N ASN A 70 -0.29 -3.58 13.05
CA ASN A 70 -1.59 -3.60 13.73
C ASN A 70 -2.42 -2.34 13.45
N TYR A 71 -2.65 -2.07 12.16
CA TYR A 71 -3.32 -0.86 11.71
C TYR A 71 -4.64 -0.64 12.45
N VAL A 72 -4.83 0.59 12.94
CA VAL A 72 -5.97 1.04 13.77
C VAL A 72 -6.29 0.09 14.94
N ASP A 73 -5.26 -0.52 15.51
CA ASP A 73 -5.31 -1.45 16.65
C ASP A 73 -6.17 -2.71 16.43
N GLN A 74 -6.54 -3.03 15.19
CA GLN A 74 -7.48 -4.11 14.87
C GLN A 74 -7.00 -5.05 13.76
N ALA A 75 -6.24 -4.54 12.78
CA ALA A 75 -5.93 -5.30 11.58
C ALA A 75 -4.94 -6.47 11.79
N ALA A 76 -4.19 -6.47 12.91
CA ALA A 76 -3.20 -7.49 13.23
C ALA A 76 -2.12 -7.73 12.14
N ASN A 77 -1.97 -6.81 11.19
CA ASN A 77 -0.96 -6.88 10.14
C ASN A 77 0.44 -6.58 10.69
N LYS A 78 1.47 -7.10 10.03
CA LYS A 78 2.84 -6.62 10.20
C LYS A 78 3.04 -5.27 9.50
N GLY A 79 4.03 -4.53 9.94
CA GLY A 79 4.59 -3.40 9.21
C GLY A 79 5.80 -3.89 8.43
N ALA A 80 6.14 -3.21 7.33
CA ALA A 80 7.39 -3.43 6.64
C ALA A 80 8.01 -2.12 6.13
N PHE A 81 9.31 -2.17 5.86
CA PHE A 81 10.05 -1.17 5.11
C PHE A 81 11.02 -1.85 4.14
N ILE A 82 11.43 -1.13 3.10
CA ILE A 82 12.34 -1.62 2.06
C ILE A 82 13.66 -0.86 2.17
N ARG A 83 14.77 -1.58 2.23
CA ARG A 83 16.11 -1.01 2.05
C ARG A 83 16.54 -1.28 0.62
N ILE A 84 16.92 -0.22 -0.09
CA ILE A 84 17.39 -0.29 -1.47
C ILE A 84 18.83 0.20 -1.47
N ASP A 85 19.75 -0.62 -1.95
CA ASP A 85 21.15 -0.24 -2.08
C ASP A 85 21.44 0.42 -3.43
N SER A 86 22.71 0.82 -3.66
CA SER A 86 23.13 1.47 -4.90
C SER A 86 23.04 0.58 -6.15
N SER A 87 22.95 -0.75 -5.98
CA SER A 87 22.73 -1.69 -7.08
C SER A 87 21.24 -1.87 -7.41
N GLY A 88 20.35 -1.27 -6.61
CA GLY A 88 18.91 -1.47 -6.71
C GLY A 88 18.43 -2.77 -6.04
N THR A 89 19.29 -3.46 -5.29
CA THR A 89 18.89 -4.65 -4.53
C THR A 89 17.92 -4.24 -3.43
N GLN A 90 16.78 -4.92 -3.37
CA GLN A 90 15.70 -4.62 -2.44
C GLN A 90 15.67 -5.65 -1.31
N GLN A 91 15.83 -5.18 -0.07
CA GLN A 91 15.66 -5.99 1.13
C GLN A 91 14.43 -5.55 1.91
N TYR A 92 13.49 -6.48 2.08
CA TYR A 92 12.25 -6.28 2.80
C TYR A 92 12.45 -6.65 4.27
N THR A 93 12.14 -5.73 5.17
CA THR A 93 12.20 -5.97 6.62
C THR A 93 10.82 -5.80 7.22
N GLN A 94 10.30 -6.86 7.82
CA GLN A 94 9.02 -6.85 8.53
C GLN A 94 9.24 -6.55 10.02
N PHE A 95 8.24 -5.95 10.66
CA PHE A 95 8.24 -5.68 12.09
C PHE A 95 6.82 -5.72 12.67
N ASP A 96 6.74 -6.09 13.94
CA ASP A 96 5.49 -6.17 14.68
C ASP A 96 5.17 -4.87 15.43
N ALA A 97 3.89 -4.70 15.78
CA ALA A 97 3.43 -3.59 16.58
C ALA A 97 4.09 -3.61 17.97
N LYS A 98 4.20 -2.42 18.57
CA LYS A 98 4.70 -2.23 19.94
C LYS A 98 3.59 -1.64 20.80
N PRO A 99 3.60 -1.88 22.13
CA PRO A 99 2.67 -1.23 23.03
C PRO A 99 2.74 0.29 22.90
N HIS A 100 1.59 0.96 22.92
CA HIS A 100 1.46 2.41 22.97
C HIS A 100 0.51 2.81 24.12
N PRO A 101 0.50 4.09 24.56
CA PRO A 101 -0.44 4.57 25.58
C PRO A 101 -1.91 4.27 25.21
N PRO A 102 -2.80 4.14 26.21
CA PRO A 102 -4.19 3.70 26.02
C PRO A 102 -5.07 4.80 25.40
N MET A 103 -4.75 5.19 24.19
CA MET A 103 -5.48 6.15 23.36
C MET A 103 -6.03 5.40 22.16
N LYS A 104 -7.36 5.40 22.02
CA LYS A 104 -8.02 4.73 20.89
C LYS A 104 -7.65 5.43 19.57
N PRO A 105 -7.48 4.67 18.47
CA PRO A 105 -7.41 5.24 17.13
C PRO A 105 -8.62 6.16 16.89
N MET A 106 -8.40 7.26 16.17
CA MET A 106 -9.47 8.23 15.84
C MET A 106 -10.12 8.93 17.06
N ALA A 107 -9.47 8.97 18.24
CA ALA A 107 -10.00 9.63 19.44
C ALA A 107 -10.40 11.11 19.23
N TYR A 108 -9.77 11.79 18.27
CA TYR A 108 -10.00 13.21 17.96
C TYR A 108 -10.70 13.43 16.61
N ALA A 109 -11.09 12.37 15.91
CA ALA A 109 -11.78 12.51 14.64
C ALA A 109 -13.19 13.06 14.86
N ALA A 110 -13.56 14.10 14.11
CA ALA A 110 -14.90 14.67 14.16
C ALA A 110 -15.89 13.82 13.33
N GLY A 111 -17.07 13.53 13.90
CA GLY A 111 -18.19 12.89 13.18
C GLY A 111 -18.22 11.36 13.18
N GLY A 112 -19.16 10.78 12.41
CA GLY A 112 -19.55 9.37 12.42
C GLY A 112 -18.51 8.33 11.97
N LEU A 113 -17.26 8.71 11.72
CA LEU A 113 -16.20 7.71 11.49
C LEU A 113 -15.83 6.95 12.78
N GLN A 114 -16.10 7.52 13.96
CA GLN A 114 -15.93 6.79 15.23
C GLN A 114 -16.87 5.58 15.35
N SER A 115 -18.04 5.59 14.72
CA SER A 115 -19.01 4.48 14.80
C SER A 115 -18.76 3.37 13.76
N LEU A 116 -17.84 3.56 12.81
CA LEU A 116 -17.48 2.55 11.80
C LEU A 116 -16.40 1.58 12.29
N LEU A 117 -15.76 1.88 13.42
CA LEU A 117 -14.66 1.09 14.02
C LEU A 117 -15.02 0.53 15.40
N MET A 118 -16.27 0.70 15.87
CA MET A 118 -16.81 0.05 17.08
C MET A 118 -17.51 -1.26 16.75
#